data_AF-A0A1H8KI56-F1
#
_entry.id   AF-A0A1H8KI56-F1
#
_cell.length_a   1.000
_cell.length_b   1.000
_cell.length_c   1.000
_cell.angle_alpha   90.00
_cell.angle_beta   90.00
_cell.angle_gamma   90.00
#
_symmetry.space_group_name_H-M   'P 1'
#
loop_
_entity.id
_entity.type
_entity.pdbx_description
1 polymer ?
#
loop_
_entity_poly.entity_id
_entity_poly.type
_entity_poly.pdbx_seq_one_letter_code
_entity_poly.pdbx_strand_id
1 'polypeptide(L)'
;MKQIYSLLFLFLFTAGFAQAPDGYYANATGTGYTLKTQLYNIIKDHTVLSYGDLYVTYETSDIDNFFEKDGSVLDMYSENPAGTDPYIYSIANTQRCGSSGYAKEGDCYNREHIIPQSVFGEQSPMVSDAHFITPTDGKVNGIRNNYPHSVVATATQTTLNGSKLGESTTTGYTGPVFEPIDEFKGDIARMYFYFATRYENTVAGYNYPMFNNSTNKVFTPAFLNQLLAWHNQDPVSAREIARNNAIYARQNNRNPFIDHPEYAVSVWTTEPADTEAPTAATNLAVTTTTSNSATLTWTAGTDNIAVTGYDVYVNGTFKSTETGLTATVLGLIPSTTYSFYLITRDAERNSSLASIPAEGTTIAAPTGGTTASGIFFSEYVEGGGNNKLLEIANFTGATVDLTVYSIKKQSNGAGAWGSGLALTGSINTGSAYVIAYNLAATTCYNPASANLSTASTEVQYNGNDPIGLFKNDVLIDIIGTFNGGSANFAVDETLRRKASISAPNTTFKKTAEWDLYAKDICNGLGSHSLATLSNVDFDSNEFNIYPNPSNGNIKINFENSNEKYSVQVFSILGQKVFEKEYTNSSSAAVNNLQKGVYLVKIKNDNKSVTKKLIVN
;
A
#
# COMPACT_ATOMS: atom_id res chain seq x y z
N MET A 1 -10.75 53.27 -75.51
CA MET A 1 -10.67 54.30 -74.46
C MET A 1 -11.78 54.07 -73.44
N LYS A 2 -11.39 54.17 -72.16
CA LYS A 2 -12.17 54.27 -70.91
C LYS A 2 -12.08 53.04 -70.02
N GLN A 3 -10.96 52.98 -69.27
CA GLN A 3 -10.88 52.24 -68.01
C GLN A 3 -11.66 53.04 -66.95
N ILE A 4 -12.62 52.38 -66.31
CA ILE A 4 -13.36 52.91 -65.17
C ILE A 4 -12.75 52.26 -63.93
N TYR A 5 -12.09 53.07 -63.09
CA TYR A 5 -11.62 52.66 -61.77
C TYR A 5 -12.80 52.75 -60.80
N SER A 6 -13.28 51.62 -60.31
CA SER A 6 -14.19 51.57 -59.17
C SER A 6 -13.37 51.54 -57.88
N LEU A 7 -13.35 52.65 -57.14
CA LEU A 7 -12.85 52.70 -55.77
C LEU A 7 -13.80 51.88 -54.87
N LEU A 8 -13.33 50.75 -54.36
CA LEU A 8 -13.98 50.00 -53.29
C LEU A 8 -13.45 50.55 -51.96
N PHE A 9 -14.23 51.36 -51.25
CA PHE A 9 -13.93 51.77 -49.88
C PHE A 9 -14.32 50.62 -48.94
N LEU A 10 -13.32 49.86 -48.49
CA LEU A 10 -13.48 48.83 -47.46
C LEU A 10 -13.38 49.51 -46.09
N PHE A 11 -14.51 49.77 -45.43
CA PHE A 11 -14.52 50.12 -44.01
C PHE A 11 -14.22 48.85 -43.21
N LEU A 12 -12.96 48.69 -42.79
CA LEU A 12 -12.56 47.75 -41.75
C LEU A 12 -13.06 48.28 -40.40
N PHE A 13 -14.19 47.75 -39.91
CA PHE A 13 -14.53 47.84 -38.50
C PHE A 13 -13.67 46.82 -37.75
N THR A 14 -12.58 47.26 -37.15
CA THR A 14 -11.90 46.50 -36.09
C THR A 14 -12.69 46.70 -34.81
N ALA A 15 -13.59 45.76 -34.47
CA ALA A 15 -14.08 45.64 -33.11
C ALA A 15 -12.89 45.22 -32.24
N GLY A 16 -12.33 46.16 -31.47
CA GLY A 16 -11.27 45.87 -30.53
C GLY A 16 -11.83 45.03 -29.39
N PHE A 17 -11.63 43.70 -29.44
CA PHE A 17 -11.76 42.86 -28.27
C PHE A 17 -10.64 43.28 -27.31
N ALA A 18 -10.97 43.87 -26.16
CA ALA A 18 -9.96 44.14 -25.15
C ALA A 18 -9.34 42.79 -24.76
N GLN A 19 -8.06 42.60 -25.04
CA GLN A 19 -7.27 41.48 -24.55
C GLN A 19 -6.56 41.90 -23.26
N ALA A 20 -5.84 40.99 -22.62
CA ALA A 20 -5.01 41.35 -21.48
C ALA A 20 -4.08 42.51 -21.88
N PRO A 21 -3.80 43.49 -20.99
CA PRO A 21 -2.90 44.58 -21.31
C PRO A 21 -1.57 44.07 -21.88
N ASP A 22 -0.98 44.80 -22.82
CA ASP A 22 0.31 44.41 -23.40
C ASP A 22 1.35 44.17 -22.28
N GLY A 23 1.97 42.99 -22.31
CA GLY A 23 2.96 42.58 -21.32
C GLY A 23 2.40 42.10 -19.97
N TYR A 24 1.08 41.98 -19.80
CA TYR A 24 0.46 41.51 -18.55
C TYR A 24 1.00 40.14 -18.08
N TYR A 25 1.26 39.24 -19.03
CA TYR A 25 1.83 37.90 -18.79
C TYR A 25 3.33 37.79 -19.09
N ALA A 26 4.07 38.90 -19.21
CA ALA A 26 5.48 38.87 -19.64
C ALA A 26 6.40 38.04 -18.73
N ASN A 27 6.02 37.83 -17.46
CA ASN A 27 6.78 37.03 -16.48
C ASN A 27 6.32 35.58 -16.38
N ALA A 28 5.31 35.15 -17.14
CA ALA A 28 4.78 33.78 -17.17
C ALA A 28 5.51 32.95 -18.24
N THR A 29 6.80 32.68 -18.02
CA THR A 29 7.70 32.03 -18.99
C THR A 29 8.06 30.58 -18.66
N GLY A 30 7.69 30.10 -17.48
CA GLY A 30 7.99 28.76 -17.01
C GLY A 30 7.03 27.70 -17.55
N THR A 31 7.14 26.49 -17.00
CA THR A 31 6.21 25.37 -17.22
C THR A 31 5.85 24.74 -15.88
N GLY A 32 4.84 23.86 -15.87
CA GLY A 32 4.42 23.14 -14.67
C GLY A 32 4.03 24.07 -13.52
N TYR A 33 4.40 23.70 -12.30
CA TYR A 33 4.12 24.56 -11.14
C TYR A 33 4.96 25.82 -11.08
N THR A 34 6.11 25.88 -11.76
CA THR A 34 6.84 27.15 -11.90
C THR A 34 6.01 28.18 -12.65
N LEU A 35 5.34 27.77 -13.74
CA LEU A 35 4.38 28.62 -14.44
C LEU A 35 3.22 29.02 -13.53
N LYS A 36 2.66 28.08 -12.76
CA LYS A 36 1.60 28.37 -11.80
C LYS A 36 1.99 29.47 -10.79
N THR A 37 3.17 29.34 -10.17
CA THR A 37 3.68 30.34 -9.21
C THR A 37 3.94 31.69 -9.88
N GLN A 38 4.40 31.72 -11.14
CA GLN A 38 4.55 32.97 -11.89
C GLN A 38 3.19 33.63 -12.14
N LEU A 39 2.18 32.85 -12.56
CA LEU A 39 0.80 33.33 -12.75
C LEU A 39 0.19 33.81 -11.43
N TYR A 40 0.38 33.09 -10.33
CA TYR A 40 0.01 33.54 -8.97
C TYR A 40 0.58 34.93 -8.69
N ASN A 41 1.89 35.13 -8.92
CA ASN A 41 2.51 36.44 -8.66
C ASN A 41 1.96 37.58 -9.53
N ILE A 42 1.44 37.27 -10.72
CA ILE A 42 0.78 38.25 -11.61
C ILE A 42 -0.61 38.61 -11.09
N ILE A 43 -1.39 37.63 -10.62
CA ILE A 43 -2.82 37.82 -10.32
C ILE A 43 -3.15 37.93 -8.82
N LYS A 44 -2.19 37.69 -7.92
CA LYS A 44 -2.40 37.68 -6.46
C LYS A 44 -2.87 39.03 -5.93
N ASP A 45 -2.42 40.13 -6.51
CA ASP A 45 -2.86 41.45 -6.11
C ASP A 45 -4.03 41.87 -6.99
N HIS A 46 -5.13 42.29 -6.36
CA HIS A 46 -6.34 42.75 -7.04
C HIS A 46 -7.12 43.71 -6.13
N THR A 47 -7.99 44.52 -6.73
CA THR A 47 -8.94 45.36 -6.02
C THR A 47 -9.99 44.46 -5.36
N VAL A 48 -9.94 44.36 -4.03
CA VAL A 48 -10.90 43.57 -3.26
C VAL A 48 -12.23 44.33 -3.17
N LEU A 49 -13.27 43.74 -3.74
CA LEU A 49 -14.64 44.27 -3.71
C LEU A 49 -15.35 43.82 -2.43
N SER A 50 -16.41 44.53 -2.01
CA SER A 50 -17.29 43.99 -0.97
C SER A 50 -18.17 42.88 -1.52
N TYR A 51 -18.74 42.05 -0.64
CA TYR A 51 -19.66 40.99 -1.07
C TYR A 51 -20.92 41.53 -1.78
N GLY A 52 -21.34 42.76 -1.46
CA GLY A 52 -22.46 43.43 -2.13
C GLY A 52 -22.09 43.98 -3.51
N ASP A 53 -20.83 44.37 -3.72
CA ASP A 53 -20.34 44.95 -4.98
C ASP A 53 -20.32 43.95 -6.13
N LEU A 54 -20.39 42.64 -5.85
CA LEU A 54 -20.55 41.60 -6.88
C LEU A 54 -21.75 41.87 -7.77
N TYR A 55 -22.87 42.33 -7.21
CA TYR A 55 -24.05 42.66 -8.02
C TYR A 55 -23.82 43.80 -9.00
N VAL A 56 -22.97 44.77 -8.65
CA VAL A 56 -22.60 45.87 -9.57
C VAL A 56 -21.60 45.35 -10.62
N THR A 57 -20.77 44.36 -10.28
CA THR A 57 -19.91 43.70 -11.27
C THR A 57 -20.76 42.98 -12.33
N TYR A 58 -21.80 42.24 -11.91
CA TYR A 58 -22.70 41.49 -12.80
C TYR A 58 -23.45 42.35 -13.81
N GLU A 59 -23.67 43.64 -13.53
CA GLU A 59 -24.23 44.61 -14.50
C GLU A 59 -23.41 44.72 -15.80
N THR A 60 -22.16 44.23 -15.79
CA THR A 60 -21.27 44.24 -16.95
C THR A 60 -20.64 42.90 -17.27
N SER A 61 -20.45 42.01 -16.28
CA SER A 61 -19.73 40.75 -16.46
C SER A 61 -20.62 39.56 -16.82
N ASP A 62 -21.89 39.59 -16.42
CA ASP A 62 -22.79 38.43 -16.49
C ASP A 62 -24.18 38.86 -17.03
N ILE A 63 -24.18 39.70 -18.08
CA ILE A 63 -25.38 40.04 -18.85
C ILE A 63 -25.41 39.18 -20.11
N ASP A 64 -26.56 38.57 -20.40
CA ASP A 64 -26.72 37.78 -21.60
C ASP A 64 -26.76 38.67 -22.85
N ASN A 65 -25.62 38.66 -23.55
CA ASN A 65 -25.41 39.25 -24.86
C ASN A 65 -24.99 38.18 -25.89
N PHE A 66 -25.09 36.89 -25.53
CA PHE A 66 -24.44 35.81 -26.26
C PHE A 66 -25.45 34.80 -26.81
N PHE A 67 -26.40 34.35 -25.99
CA PHE A 67 -27.41 33.38 -26.36
C PHE A 67 -28.64 34.10 -26.93
N GLU A 68 -29.67 34.39 -26.12
CA GLU A 68 -30.86 35.14 -26.50
C GLU A 68 -30.59 36.62 -26.73
N LYS A 69 -29.57 37.18 -26.07
CA LYS A 69 -29.17 38.59 -26.15
C LYS A 69 -30.27 39.55 -25.70
N ASP A 70 -31.03 39.13 -24.71
CA ASP A 70 -32.19 39.85 -24.19
C ASP A 70 -31.83 40.85 -23.08
N GLY A 71 -30.56 40.89 -22.66
CA GLY A 71 -30.08 41.77 -21.60
C GLY A 71 -30.45 41.29 -20.19
N SER A 72 -30.90 40.05 -20.05
CA SER A 72 -31.07 39.38 -18.76
C SER A 72 -29.73 39.07 -18.11
N VAL A 73 -29.77 38.61 -16.85
CA VAL A 73 -28.63 38.04 -16.15
C VAL A 73 -28.32 36.69 -16.78
N LEU A 74 -27.08 36.51 -17.24
CA LEU A 74 -26.60 35.24 -17.76
C LEU A 74 -26.32 34.29 -16.59
N ASP A 75 -27.26 33.41 -16.35
CA ASP A 75 -27.24 32.39 -15.31
C ASP A 75 -26.93 31.02 -15.92
N MET A 76 -25.73 30.50 -15.66
CA MET A 76 -25.28 29.19 -16.17
C MET A 76 -26.15 27.99 -15.73
N TYR A 77 -27.02 28.18 -14.73
CA TYR A 77 -27.92 27.16 -14.21
C TYR A 77 -29.37 27.28 -14.73
N SER A 78 -29.72 28.36 -15.42
CA SER A 78 -30.98 28.49 -16.17
C SER A 78 -30.77 28.40 -17.67
N GLU A 79 -29.62 28.85 -18.15
CA GLU A 79 -29.31 29.02 -19.56
C GLU A 79 -29.59 27.75 -20.38
N ASN A 80 -30.27 27.93 -21.50
CA ASN A 80 -30.54 26.89 -22.50
C ASN A 80 -29.92 27.29 -23.85
N PRO A 81 -28.68 26.87 -24.16
CA PRO A 81 -28.00 27.31 -25.38
C PRO A 81 -28.70 26.97 -26.70
N ALA A 82 -29.67 26.05 -26.68
CA ALA A 82 -30.41 25.59 -27.85
C ALA A 82 -31.80 26.23 -28.01
N GLY A 83 -32.23 27.12 -27.10
CA GLY A 83 -33.53 27.79 -27.20
C GLY A 83 -33.88 28.55 -25.91
N THR A 84 -35.10 29.05 -25.81
CA THR A 84 -35.45 29.95 -24.69
C THR A 84 -35.20 29.35 -23.30
N ASP A 85 -34.63 30.17 -22.44
CA ASP A 85 -34.47 29.91 -21.02
C ASP A 85 -35.79 29.56 -20.33
N PRO A 86 -35.76 28.63 -19.35
CA PRO A 86 -36.93 28.27 -18.56
C PRO A 86 -37.44 29.44 -17.71
N TYR A 87 -36.55 30.38 -17.36
CA TYR A 87 -36.83 31.61 -16.65
C TYR A 87 -35.62 32.55 -16.82
N ILE A 88 -35.86 33.86 -16.72
CA ILE A 88 -34.81 34.90 -16.85
C ILE A 88 -34.90 35.88 -15.69
N TYR A 89 -33.79 36.53 -15.37
CA TYR A 89 -33.73 37.58 -14.37
C TYR A 89 -33.26 38.90 -14.97
N SER A 90 -33.87 40.02 -14.56
CA SER A 90 -33.24 41.32 -14.77
C SER A 90 -32.23 41.62 -13.66
N ILE A 91 -31.30 42.56 -13.90
CA ILE A 91 -30.32 42.98 -12.90
C ILE A 91 -30.92 43.73 -11.69
N ALA A 92 -32.23 44.01 -11.74
CA ALA A 92 -32.96 44.73 -10.71
C ALA A 92 -32.81 44.08 -9.33
N ASN A 93 -32.69 44.91 -8.29
CA ASN A 93 -32.52 44.44 -6.92
C ASN A 93 -33.71 43.60 -6.40
N THR A 94 -34.91 43.78 -6.97
CA THR A 94 -36.13 43.01 -6.65
C THR A 94 -36.10 41.57 -7.15
N GLN A 95 -35.16 41.21 -8.02
CA GLN A 95 -34.97 39.85 -8.55
C GLN A 95 -33.88 39.08 -7.80
N ARG A 96 -33.17 39.74 -6.87
CA ARG A 96 -32.13 39.13 -6.05
C ARG A 96 -32.76 38.39 -4.87
N CYS A 97 -32.20 37.24 -4.50
CA CYS A 97 -32.68 36.51 -3.35
C CYS A 97 -32.47 37.32 -2.06
N GLY A 98 -33.58 37.60 -1.38
CA GLY A 98 -33.62 38.25 -0.07
C GLY A 98 -33.72 37.26 1.08
N SER A 99 -34.01 37.75 2.29
CA SER A 99 -34.16 36.92 3.49
C SER A 99 -35.30 35.90 3.40
N SER A 100 -36.27 36.11 2.50
CA SER A 100 -37.37 35.18 2.23
C SER A 100 -36.94 33.93 1.45
N GLY A 101 -35.72 33.91 0.91
CA GLY A 101 -35.16 32.76 0.18
C GLY A 101 -35.85 32.47 -1.16
N TYR A 102 -35.80 31.21 -1.55
CA TYR A 102 -36.36 30.64 -2.79
C TYR A 102 -37.07 29.32 -2.47
N ALA A 103 -38.15 29.01 -3.19
CA ALA A 103 -38.90 27.76 -3.06
C ALA A 103 -38.73 26.87 -4.30
N LYS A 104 -38.75 27.48 -5.49
CA LYS A 104 -38.63 26.83 -6.80
C LYS A 104 -37.62 27.59 -7.68
N GLU A 105 -37.20 26.94 -8.76
CA GLU A 105 -36.41 27.59 -9.81
C GLU A 105 -37.22 28.75 -10.43
N GLY A 106 -36.54 29.85 -10.74
CA GLY A 106 -37.15 31.08 -11.28
C GLY A 106 -37.66 32.08 -10.24
N ASP A 107 -37.46 31.83 -8.94
CA ASP A 107 -37.93 32.75 -7.89
C ASP A 107 -37.03 33.99 -7.75
N CYS A 108 -35.72 33.80 -7.78
CA CYS A 108 -34.71 34.85 -7.63
C CYS A 108 -33.31 34.32 -7.96
N TYR A 109 -32.37 35.20 -8.30
CA TYR A 109 -30.95 34.83 -8.43
C TYR A 109 -30.14 35.26 -7.20
N ASN A 110 -29.06 34.53 -6.91
CA ASN A 110 -28.07 34.85 -5.89
C ASN A 110 -26.64 34.69 -6.45
N ARG A 111 -25.65 34.68 -5.56
CA ARG A 111 -24.23 34.53 -5.90
C ARG A 111 -23.84 33.08 -5.66
N GLU A 112 -23.39 32.40 -6.69
CA GLU A 112 -22.86 31.05 -6.62
C GLU A 112 -21.34 31.09 -6.53
N HIS A 113 -20.80 30.48 -5.48
CA HIS A 113 -19.35 30.31 -5.33
C HIS A 113 -18.97 28.94 -5.88
N ILE A 114 -18.35 28.91 -7.06
CA ILE A 114 -17.94 27.63 -7.69
C ILE A 114 -17.04 26.82 -6.75
N ILE A 115 -16.18 27.48 -5.97
CA ILE A 115 -15.57 26.90 -4.77
C ILE A 115 -16.41 27.35 -3.56
N PRO A 116 -17.13 26.46 -2.85
CA PRO A 116 -18.09 26.87 -1.83
C PRO A 116 -17.47 27.73 -0.72
N GLN A 117 -18.17 28.74 -0.23
CA GLN A 117 -17.67 29.64 0.81
C GLN A 117 -17.23 28.92 2.10
N SER A 118 -17.87 27.80 2.42
CA SER A 118 -17.53 26.96 3.58
C SER A 118 -16.11 26.38 3.51
N VAL A 119 -15.52 26.27 2.31
CA VAL A 119 -14.17 25.72 2.09
C VAL A 119 -13.08 26.64 2.64
N PHE A 120 -13.31 27.95 2.58
CA PHE A 120 -12.36 28.98 3.01
C PHE A 120 -12.92 29.85 4.15
N GLY A 121 -14.01 29.43 4.79
CA GLY A 121 -14.59 30.10 5.96
C GLY A 121 -15.07 31.52 5.69
N GLU A 122 -15.61 31.79 4.50
CA GLU A 122 -16.12 33.10 4.08
C GLU A 122 -15.08 34.24 4.15
N GLN A 123 -13.79 33.90 4.17
CA GLN A 123 -12.73 34.88 4.33
C GLN A 123 -12.52 35.73 3.07
N SER A 124 -12.19 37.00 3.30
CA SER A 124 -11.69 37.90 2.26
C SER A 124 -10.26 37.52 1.84
N PRO A 125 -9.89 37.64 0.56
CA PRO A 125 -10.67 38.23 -0.54
C PRO A 125 -11.52 37.22 -1.33
N MET A 126 -11.45 35.93 -1.02
CA MET A 126 -12.14 34.86 -1.76
C MET A 126 -13.66 35.07 -1.79
N VAL A 127 -14.26 35.53 -0.69
CA VAL A 127 -15.71 35.68 -0.54
C VAL A 127 -16.36 36.58 -1.60
N SER A 128 -15.59 37.49 -2.22
CA SER A 128 -16.08 38.51 -3.15
C SER A 128 -15.29 38.59 -4.46
N ASP A 129 -14.51 37.57 -4.80
CA ASP A 129 -13.75 37.50 -6.05
C ASP A 129 -14.60 36.97 -7.21
N ALA A 130 -15.02 37.87 -8.10
CA ALA A 130 -15.94 37.59 -9.19
C ALA A 130 -15.41 36.58 -10.20
N HIS A 131 -14.10 36.31 -10.27
CA HIS A 131 -13.55 35.34 -11.24
C HIS A 131 -14.06 33.92 -11.03
N PHE A 132 -14.52 33.56 -9.82
CA PHE A 132 -15.15 32.25 -9.55
C PHE A 132 -16.55 32.35 -8.90
N ILE A 133 -17.12 33.56 -8.86
CA ILE A 133 -18.45 33.80 -8.28
C ILE A 133 -19.39 34.35 -9.36
N THR A 134 -20.42 33.59 -9.68
CA THR A 134 -21.36 33.88 -10.78
C THR A 134 -22.77 34.15 -10.25
N PRO A 135 -23.59 34.96 -10.93
CA PRO A 135 -25.01 35.05 -10.58
C PRO A 135 -25.72 33.78 -11.08
N THR A 136 -26.48 33.12 -10.22
CA THR A 136 -27.28 31.95 -10.61
C THR A 136 -28.60 31.88 -9.86
N ASP A 137 -29.54 31.08 -10.37
CA ASP A 137 -30.79 30.76 -9.72
C ASP A 137 -30.57 30.29 -8.29
N GLY A 138 -31.27 30.92 -7.35
CA GLY A 138 -31.11 30.63 -5.94
C GLY A 138 -31.45 29.17 -5.62
N LYS A 139 -32.49 28.60 -6.24
CA LYS A 139 -32.89 27.22 -6.00
C LYS A 139 -31.86 26.25 -6.54
N VAL A 140 -31.33 26.45 -7.74
CA VAL A 140 -30.30 25.58 -8.31
C VAL A 140 -28.99 25.69 -7.53
N ASN A 141 -28.57 26.88 -7.13
CA ASN A 141 -27.44 27.05 -6.20
C ASN A 141 -27.68 26.25 -4.89
N GLY A 142 -28.89 26.34 -4.32
CA GLY A 142 -29.26 25.54 -3.14
C GLY A 142 -29.22 24.03 -3.37
N ILE A 143 -29.56 23.55 -4.57
CA ILE A 143 -29.45 22.14 -4.97
C ILE A 143 -27.97 21.73 -5.06
N ARG A 144 -27.13 22.57 -5.68
CA ARG A 144 -25.69 22.35 -5.81
C ARG A 144 -25.01 22.25 -4.44
N ASN A 145 -25.45 23.05 -3.46
CA ASN A 145 -24.92 23.03 -2.08
C ASN A 145 -23.39 23.27 -2.04
N ASN A 146 -22.65 22.47 -1.29
CA ASN A 146 -21.19 22.46 -1.26
C ASN A 146 -20.59 21.29 -2.05
N TYR A 147 -21.37 20.66 -2.93
CA TYR A 147 -20.93 19.46 -3.64
C TYR A 147 -19.89 19.80 -4.72
N PRO A 148 -18.90 18.92 -4.94
CA PRO A 148 -17.98 19.01 -6.07
C PRO A 148 -18.70 19.05 -7.41
N HIS A 149 -18.11 19.75 -8.37
CA HIS A 149 -18.53 19.64 -9.75
C HIS A 149 -17.94 18.38 -10.38
N SER A 150 -18.80 17.51 -10.92
CA SER A 150 -18.39 16.28 -11.59
C SER A 150 -19.50 15.71 -12.45
N VAL A 151 -19.18 14.65 -13.21
CA VAL A 151 -20.16 13.90 -13.99
C VAL A 151 -21.02 13.04 -13.05
N VAL A 152 -22.32 13.13 -13.23
CA VAL A 152 -23.30 12.36 -12.44
C VAL A 152 -23.54 11.01 -13.11
N ALA A 153 -23.24 9.93 -12.39
CA ALA A 153 -23.51 8.56 -12.80
C ALA A 153 -25.02 8.27 -12.81
N THR A 154 -25.68 8.60 -11.70
CA THR A 154 -27.12 8.43 -11.51
C THR A 154 -27.71 9.70 -10.90
N ALA A 155 -28.56 10.38 -11.65
CA ALA A 155 -29.18 11.63 -11.20
C ALA A 155 -30.27 11.37 -10.14
N THR A 156 -30.16 12.06 -9.01
CA THR A 156 -31.21 12.15 -7.99
C THR A 156 -32.11 13.36 -8.21
N GLN A 157 -31.60 14.40 -8.86
CA GLN A 157 -32.35 15.58 -9.29
C GLN A 157 -31.82 16.11 -10.62
N THR A 158 -32.70 16.71 -11.42
CA THR A 158 -32.36 17.39 -12.67
C THR A 158 -33.08 18.73 -12.68
N THR A 159 -32.34 19.81 -12.95
CA THR A 159 -32.86 21.18 -13.02
C THR A 159 -33.53 21.43 -14.36
N LEU A 160 -34.24 22.55 -14.50
CA LEU A 160 -34.96 22.85 -15.75
C LEU A 160 -34.02 23.03 -16.95
N ASN A 161 -32.79 23.49 -16.75
CA ASN A 161 -31.80 23.59 -17.81
C ASN A 161 -31.08 22.26 -18.12
N GLY A 162 -31.28 21.23 -17.31
CA GLY A 162 -30.69 19.90 -17.51
C GLY A 162 -29.44 19.60 -16.67
N SER A 163 -28.99 20.54 -15.82
CA SER A 163 -27.96 20.26 -14.81
C SER A 163 -28.46 19.20 -13.81
N LYS A 164 -27.55 18.43 -13.23
CA LYS A 164 -27.89 17.25 -12.42
C LYS A 164 -27.21 17.28 -11.06
N LEU A 165 -27.92 16.81 -10.04
CA LEU A 165 -27.34 16.38 -8.77
C LEU A 165 -27.43 14.86 -8.71
N GLY A 166 -26.39 14.17 -8.24
CA GLY A 166 -26.45 12.73 -8.08
C GLY A 166 -25.15 12.06 -7.70
N GLU A 167 -25.11 10.74 -7.86
CA GLU A 167 -23.93 9.91 -7.57
C GLU A 167 -22.78 10.24 -8.52
N SER A 168 -21.55 10.30 -8.00
CA SER A 168 -20.34 10.63 -8.74
C SER A 168 -19.82 9.50 -9.62
N THR A 169 -19.32 9.81 -10.82
CA THR A 169 -18.44 8.88 -11.59
C THR A 169 -16.96 9.01 -11.21
N THR A 170 -16.58 9.99 -10.38
CA THR A 170 -15.17 10.28 -10.05
C THR A 170 -14.56 9.17 -9.20
N THR A 171 -13.50 8.55 -9.71
CA THR A 171 -12.75 7.49 -9.00
C THR A 171 -12.21 8.00 -7.67
N GLY A 172 -12.48 7.28 -6.58
CA GLY A 172 -12.03 7.64 -5.23
C GLY A 172 -12.94 8.63 -4.48
N TYR A 173 -14.04 9.11 -5.09
CA TYR A 173 -15.03 9.94 -4.43
C TYR A 173 -16.44 9.33 -4.53
N THR A 174 -17.07 9.07 -3.39
CA THR A 174 -18.38 8.40 -3.29
C THR A 174 -19.52 9.33 -2.85
N GLY A 175 -19.21 10.61 -2.58
CA GLY A 175 -20.23 11.60 -2.25
C GLY A 175 -21.02 12.07 -3.48
N PRO A 176 -22.13 12.79 -3.27
CA PRO A 176 -22.88 13.39 -4.36
C PRO A 176 -22.10 14.52 -5.03
N VAL A 177 -22.37 14.72 -6.32
CA VAL A 177 -21.76 15.75 -7.17
C VAL A 177 -22.82 16.50 -7.97
N PHE A 178 -22.49 17.71 -8.38
CA PHE A 178 -23.30 18.51 -9.28
C PHE A 178 -22.67 18.54 -10.68
N GLU A 179 -23.44 18.18 -11.70
CA GLU A 179 -23.05 18.22 -13.10
C GLU A 179 -23.75 19.38 -13.80
N PRO A 180 -23.03 20.44 -14.21
CA PRO A 180 -23.58 21.48 -15.07
C PRO A 180 -23.79 20.94 -16.49
N ILE A 181 -24.59 21.63 -17.31
CA ILE A 181 -24.68 21.31 -18.74
C ILE A 181 -23.34 21.50 -19.46
N ASP A 182 -23.18 20.85 -20.62
CA ASP A 182 -21.90 20.77 -21.33
C ASP A 182 -21.32 22.15 -21.72
N GLU A 183 -22.18 23.13 -22.02
CA GLU A 183 -21.80 24.51 -22.41
C GLU A 183 -21.00 25.27 -21.34
N PHE A 184 -21.06 24.86 -20.07
CA PHE A 184 -20.41 25.59 -18.97
C PHE A 184 -19.35 24.78 -18.23
N LYS A 185 -19.05 23.56 -18.70
CA LYS A 185 -18.09 22.67 -18.05
C LYS A 185 -16.67 23.26 -18.09
N GLY A 186 -16.28 23.84 -19.21
CA GLY A 186 -15.01 24.51 -19.41
C GLY A 186 -14.90 25.80 -18.61
N ASP A 187 -15.97 26.61 -18.58
CA ASP A 187 -16.06 27.82 -17.75
C ASP A 187 -15.76 27.49 -16.28
N ILE A 188 -16.48 26.50 -15.74
CA ILE A 188 -16.31 26.03 -14.36
C ILE A 188 -14.89 25.49 -14.15
N ALA A 189 -14.33 24.75 -15.10
CA ALA A 189 -12.96 24.26 -15.00
C ALA A 189 -11.93 25.40 -14.91
N ARG A 190 -12.08 26.44 -15.73
CA ARG A 190 -11.20 27.63 -15.70
C ARG A 190 -11.38 28.45 -14.43
N MET A 191 -12.55 28.44 -13.79
CA MET A 191 -12.76 29.03 -12.47
C MET A 191 -12.04 28.25 -11.37
N TYR A 192 -12.03 26.91 -11.43
CA TYR A 192 -11.23 26.07 -10.53
C TYR A 192 -9.73 26.31 -10.69
N PHE A 193 -9.22 26.29 -11.92
CA PHE A 193 -7.80 26.57 -12.20
C PHE A 193 -7.38 27.96 -11.73
N TYR A 194 -8.23 28.97 -11.96
CA TYR A 194 -8.03 30.30 -11.42
C TYR A 194 -7.93 30.28 -9.89
N PHE A 195 -8.90 29.69 -9.18
CA PHE A 195 -8.89 29.67 -7.71
C PHE A 195 -7.63 28.99 -7.17
N ALA A 196 -7.27 27.82 -7.73
CA ALA A 196 -6.07 27.07 -7.35
C ALA A 196 -4.77 27.87 -7.55
N THR A 197 -4.73 28.75 -8.55
CA THR A 197 -3.58 29.59 -8.89
C THR A 197 -3.57 30.88 -8.08
N ARG A 198 -4.69 31.60 -8.05
CA ARG A 198 -4.82 32.86 -7.33
C ARG A 198 -4.55 32.69 -5.84
N TYR A 199 -5.02 31.59 -5.25
CA TYR A 199 -4.90 31.32 -3.81
C TYR A 199 -3.81 30.32 -3.47
N GLU A 200 -2.77 30.20 -4.32
CA GLU A 200 -1.66 29.25 -4.16
C GLU A 200 -1.07 29.25 -2.73
N ASN A 201 -0.89 30.41 -2.12
CA ASN A 201 -0.29 30.54 -0.79
C ASN A 201 -1.18 30.06 0.38
N THR A 202 -2.48 29.80 0.15
CA THR A 202 -3.41 29.37 1.22
C THR A 202 -4.18 28.10 0.90
N VAL A 203 -4.29 27.72 -0.38
CA VAL A 203 -5.16 26.63 -0.86
C VAL A 203 -4.84 25.26 -0.25
N ALA A 204 -3.60 25.01 0.14
CA ALA A 204 -3.20 23.78 0.84
C ALA A 204 -3.92 23.56 2.18
N GLY A 205 -4.39 24.63 2.82
CA GLY A 205 -5.12 24.58 4.09
C GLY A 205 -6.62 24.37 3.94
N TYR A 206 -7.16 24.34 2.72
CA TYR A 206 -8.60 24.22 2.48
C TYR A 206 -9.03 22.78 2.27
N ASN A 207 -9.91 22.29 3.15
CA ASN A 207 -10.44 20.95 3.04
C ASN A 207 -11.66 20.92 2.10
N TYR A 208 -11.48 20.34 0.93
CA TYR A 208 -12.54 20.16 -0.06
C TYR A 208 -12.29 18.86 -0.84
N PRO A 209 -13.30 18.05 -1.21
CA PRO A 209 -13.06 16.74 -1.82
C PRO A 209 -12.26 16.75 -3.13
N MET A 210 -12.29 17.87 -3.86
CA MET A 210 -11.48 18.05 -5.07
C MET A 210 -10.01 18.32 -4.77
N PHE A 211 -9.68 18.77 -3.55
CA PHE A 211 -8.34 19.20 -3.18
C PHE A 211 -7.51 18.09 -2.52
N ASN A 212 -6.19 18.15 -2.70
CA ASN A 212 -5.22 17.19 -2.18
C ASN A 212 -4.29 17.80 -1.11
N ASN A 213 -4.64 18.97 -0.57
CA ASN A 213 -3.87 19.72 0.44
C ASN A 213 -2.46 20.15 0.01
N SER A 214 -2.15 20.15 -1.29
CA SER A 214 -0.91 20.72 -1.82
C SER A 214 -1.10 22.16 -2.30
N THR A 215 -0.06 22.98 -2.16
CA THR A 215 -0.04 24.35 -2.69
C THR A 215 0.10 24.36 -4.21
N ASN A 216 0.87 23.43 -4.77
CA ASN A 216 1.18 23.37 -6.20
C ASN A 216 0.10 22.64 -6.99
N LYS A 217 -0.10 21.33 -6.79
CA LYS A 217 -1.02 20.52 -7.60
C LYS A 217 -2.48 20.87 -7.34
N VAL A 218 -2.80 21.14 -6.07
CA VAL A 218 -4.12 21.46 -5.49
C VAL A 218 -5.15 20.36 -5.64
N PHE A 219 -5.33 19.78 -6.82
CA PHE A 219 -6.39 18.84 -7.11
C PHE A 219 -5.98 17.38 -6.87
N THR A 220 -6.93 16.53 -6.51
CA THR A 220 -6.72 15.07 -6.59
C THR A 220 -6.61 14.66 -8.07
N PRO A 221 -5.90 13.56 -8.40
CA PRO A 221 -5.70 13.16 -9.80
C PRO A 221 -6.99 12.95 -10.60
N ALA A 222 -8.02 12.38 -9.96
CA ALA A 222 -9.30 12.09 -10.63
C ALA A 222 -10.05 13.37 -11.01
N PHE A 223 -10.15 14.34 -10.08
CA PHE A 223 -10.78 15.62 -10.37
C PHE A 223 -9.95 16.48 -11.32
N LEU A 224 -8.61 16.44 -11.23
CA LEU A 224 -7.75 17.16 -12.16
C LEU A 224 -7.96 16.71 -13.62
N ASN A 225 -7.95 15.40 -13.85
CA ASN A 225 -8.17 14.85 -15.19
C ASN A 225 -9.53 15.24 -15.76
N GLN A 226 -10.56 15.28 -14.92
CA GLN A 226 -11.88 15.73 -15.33
C GLN A 226 -11.89 17.22 -15.67
N LEU A 227 -11.30 18.09 -14.84
CA LEU A 227 -11.23 19.53 -15.12
C LEU A 227 -10.47 19.82 -16.41
N LEU A 228 -9.38 19.11 -16.68
CA LEU A 228 -8.65 19.19 -17.94
C LEU A 228 -9.50 18.70 -19.12
N ALA A 229 -10.26 17.62 -18.95
CA ALA A 229 -11.17 17.12 -19.98
C ALA A 229 -12.28 18.15 -20.30
N TRP A 230 -12.91 18.72 -19.28
CA TRP A 230 -13.93 19.76 -19.42
C TRP A 230 -13.37 21.01 -20.08
N HIS A 231 -12.21 21.49 -19.65
CA HIS A 231 -11.51 22.61 -20.27
C HIS A 231 -11.24 22.41 -21.77
N ASN A 232 -10.90 21.18 -22.19
CA ASN A 232 -10.62 20.86 -23.58
C ASN A 232 -11.88 20.64 -24.42
N GLN A 233 -12.94 20.10 -23.82
CA GLN A 233 -14.22 19.80 -24.49
C GLN A 233 -15.08 21.04 -24.68
N ASP A 234 -14.95 22.01 -23.79
CA ASP A 234 -15.62 23.30 -23.82
C ASP A 234 -14.55 24.43 -23.84
N PRO A 235 -14.06 24.81 -25.03
CA PRO A 235 -13.03 25.83 -25.21
C PRO A 235 -13.49 27.22 -24.75
N VAL A 236 -12.53 28.13 -24.54
CA VAL A 236 -12.84 29.51 -24.12
C VAL A 236 -13.83 30.18 -25.08
N SER A 237 -14.92 30.67 -24.53
CA SER A 237 -16.00 31.32 -25.28
C SER A 237 -15.86 32.84 -25.33
N ALA A 238 -16.56 33.48 -26.28
CA ALA A 238 -16.64 34.94 -26.34
C ALA A 238 -17.26 35.56 -25.07
N ARG A 239 -18.18 34.81 -24.42
CA ARG A 239 -18.80 35.14 -23.13
C ARG A 239 -17.74 35.26 -22.05
N GLU A 240 -16.87 34.26 -21.91
CA GLU A 240 -15.81 34.26 -20.91
C GLU A 240 -14.80 35.38 -21.12
N ILE A 241 -14.43 35.66 -22.37
CA ILE A 241 -13.51 36.77 -22.68
C ILE A 241 -14.14 38.10 -22.24
N ALA A 242 -15.43 38.33 -22.57
CA ALA A 242 -16.13 39.54 -22.16
C ALA A 242 -16.26 39.64 -20.64
N ARG A 243 -16.59 38.53 -19.97
CA ARG A 243 -16.66 38.43 -18.51
C ARG A 243 -15.32 38.74 -17.85
N ASN A 244 -14.22 38.16 -18.35
CA ASN A 244 -12.86 38.39 -17.84
C ASN A 244 -12.45 39.86 -18.00
N ASN A 245 -12.83 40.51 -19.11
CA ASN A 245 -12.62 41.94 -19.33
C ASN A 245 -13.41 42.82 -18.35
N ALA A 246 -14.69 42.53 -18.15
CA ALA A 246 -15.54 43.27 -17.24
C ALA A 246 -15.08 43.14 -15.78
N ILE A 247 -14.67 41.94 -15.37
CA ILE A 247 -14.09 41.71 -14.03
C ILE A 247 -12.75 42.43 -13.91
N TYR A 248 -11.89 42.41 -14.93
CA TYR A 248 -10.63 43.15 -14.91
C TYR A 248 -10.84 44.65 -14.69
N ALA A 249 -11.86 45.26 -15.30
CA ALA A 249 -12.19 46.67 -15.07
C ALA A 249 -12.59 46.98 -13.62
N ARG A 250 -13.03 45.98 -12.85
CA ARG A 250 -13.52 46.10 -11.47
C ARG A 250 -12.48 45.66 -10.43
N GLN A 251 -11.80 44.55 -10.68
CA GLN A 251 -10.86 43.91 -9.77
C GLN A 251 -9.39 44.11 -10.16
N ASN A 252 -9.09 44.61 -11.37
CA ASN A 252 -7.72 44.82 -11.85
C ASN A 252 -6.84 43.55 -11.90
N ASN A 253 -7.45 42.37 -11.88
CA ASN A 253 -6.79 41.09 -12.17
C ASN A 253 -7.59 40.28 -13.21
N ARG A 254 -6.89 39.36 -13.87
CA ARG A 254 -7.41 38.54 -14.99
C ARG A 254 -7.44 37.07 -14.59
N ASN A 255 -8.33 36.28 -15.18
CA ASN A 255 -8.21 34.83 -15.18
C ASN A 255 -7.24 34.38 -16.29
N PRO A 256 -6.04 33.87 -15.97
CA PRO A 256 -5.05 33.49 -16.98
C PRO A 256 -5.51 32.35 -17.88
N PHE A 257 -6.39 31.48 -17.40
CA PHE A 257 -6.85 30.31 -18.14
C PHE A 257 -7.95 30.64 -19.15
N ILE A 258 -8.48 31.86 -19.12
CA ILE A 258 -9.33 32.43 -20.17
C ILE A 258 -8.46 33.13 -21.22
N ASP A 259 -7.44 33.89 -20.79
CA ASP A 259 -6.56 34.63 -21.71
C ASP A 259 -5.58 33.75 -22.47
N HIS A 260 -5.11 32.70 -21.79
CA HIS A 260 -4.14 31.72 -22.26
C HIS A 260 -4.63 30.32 -21.86
N PRO A 261 -5.64 29.76 -22.55
CA PRO A 261 -6.17 28.43 -22.24
C PRO A 261 -5.10 27.35 -22.24
N GLU A 262 -4.05 27.49 -23.06
CA GLU A 262 -2.89 26.59 -23.10
C GLU A 262 -2.16 26.47 -21.75
N TYR A 263 -2.30 27.44 -20.84
CA TYR A 263 -1.70 27.38 -19.52
C TYR A 263 -2.33 26.30 -18.63
N ALA A 264 -3.59 25.90 -18.83
CA ALA A 264 -4.18 24.83 -18.03
C ALA A 264 -3.41 23.51 -18.24
N VAL A 265 -3.13 23.16 -19.50
CA VAL A 265 -2.31 21.98 -19.82
C VAL A 265 -0.85 22.20 -19.40
N SER A 266 -0.27 23.37 -19.68
CA SER A 266 1.13 23.69 -19.36
C SER A 266 1.43 23.74 -17.85
N VAL A 267 0.43 23.96 -17.00
CA VAL A 267 0.61 23.92 -15.54
C VAL A 267 0.44 22.50 -14.99
N TRP A 268 -0.62 21.80 -15.41
CA TRP A 268 -1.06 20.56 -14.74
C TRP A 268 -0.72 19.26 -15.49
N THR A 269 -0.11 19.32 -16.67
CA THR A 269 0.31 18.11 -17.41
C THR A 269 1.81 18.02 -17.68
N THR A 270 2.52 19.13 -17.57
CA THR A 270 3.98 19.19 -17.71
C THR A 270 4.60 19.44 -16.34
N GLU A 271 4.83 18.37 -15.58
CA GLU A 271 5.87 18.42 -14.56
C GLU A 271 7.21 18.57 -15.29
N PRO A 272 8.15 19.43 -14.85
CA PRO A 272 9.52 19.28 -15.32
C PRO A 272 9.95 17.84 -15.03
N ALA A 273 10.52 17.16 -16.03
CA ALA A 273 11.07 15.83 -15.81
C ALA A 273 12.04 15.93 -14.64
N ASP A 274 11.84 15.12 -13.61
CA ASP A 274 12.82 15.03 -12.56
C ASP A 274 14.11 14.48 -13.15
N THR A 275 15.17 15.26 -13.03
CA THR A 275 16.50 14.90 -13.54
C THR A 275 17.51 14.79 -12.42
N GLU A 276 17.12 15.16 -11.19
CA GLU A 276 17.98 15.01 -10.04
C GLU A 276 17.81 13.58 -9.50
N ALA A 277 18.94 12.94 -9.20
CA ALA A 277 18.91 11.60 -8.66
C ALA A 277 18.73 11.67 -7.14
N PRO A 278 17.99 10.71 -6.54
CA PRO A 278 17.84 10.66 -5.09
C PRO A 278 19.18 10.40 -4.40
N THR A 279 19.25 10.70 -3.11
CA THR A 279 20.40 10.31 -2.29
C THR A 279 20.33 8.82 -1.93
N ALA A 280 21.50 8.21 -1.71
CA ALA A 280 21.61 6.82 -1.30
C ALA A 280 20.96 6.60 0.08
N ALA A 281 20.25 5.49 0.25
CA ALA A 281 19.81 5.05 1.57
C ALA A 281 21.00 4.89 2.52
N THR A 282 20.80 5.20 3.80
CA THR A 282 21.86 5.15 4.83
C THR A 282 21.50 4.15 5.93
N ASN A 283 22.46 3.80 6.78
CA ASN A 283 22.26 2.87 7.90
C ASN A 283 21.64 1.51 7.49
N LEU A 284 21.97 1.01 6.30
CA LEU A 284 21.58 -0.34 5.89
C LEU A 284 22.17 -1.35 6.88
N ALA A 285 21.32 -2.21 7.42
CA ALA A 285 21.71 -3.24 8.37
C ALA A 285 20.95 -4.54 8.13
N VAL A 286 21.64 -5.67 8.37
CA VAL A 286 21.02 -6.99 8.45
C VAL A 286 20.56 -7.20 9.90
N THR A 287 19.26 -7.29 10.14
CA THR A 287 18.69 -7.37 11.50
C THR A 287 18.43 -8.78 11.97
N THR A 288 18.17 -9.72 11.05
CA THR A 288 17.92 -11.13 11.36
C THR A 288 18.37 -12.00 10.20
N THR A 289 18.99 -13.14 10.47
CA THR A 289 19.27 -14.17 9.47
C THR A 289 18.72 -15.51 9.90
N THR A 290 18.23 -16.28 8.93
CA THR A 290 17.90 -17.69 9.08
C THR A 290 18.88 -18.53 8.25
N SER A 291 18.62 -19.83 8.12
CA SER A 291 19.40 -20.67 7.23
C SER A 291 19.17 -20.35 5.75
N ASN A 292 18.06 -19.68 5.40
CA ASN A 292 17.70 -19.40 4.01
C ASN A 292 17.25 -17.96 3.73
N SER A 293 17.34 -17.07 4.71
CA SER A 293 16.85 -15.70 4.56
C SER A 293 17.64 -14.67 5.39
N ALA A 294 17.52 -13.41 4.99
CA ALA A 294 18.03 -12.26 5.72
C ALA A 294 17.01 -11.11 5.69
N THR A 295 16.78 -10.47 6.84
CA THR A 295 15.95 -9.26 6.94
C THR A 295 16.86 -8.04 7.01
N LEU A 296 16.54 -7.02 6.21
CA LEU A 296 17.27 -5.78 6.04
C LEU A 296 16.42 -4.61 6.54
N THR A 297 17.06 -3.61 7.14
CA THR A 297 16.44 -2.31 7.48
C THR A 297 17.37 -1.17 7.12
N TRP A 298 16.83 0.00 6.79
CA TRP A 298 17.63 1.18 6.44
C TRP A 298 16.92 2.49 6.78
N THR A 299 17.67 3.59 6.71
CA THR A 299 17.17 4.96 6.74
C THR A 299 16.92 5.46 5.32
N ALA A 300 15.78 6.11 5.11
CA ALA A 300 15.35 6.61 3.81
C ALA A 300 16.39 7.55 3.16
N GLY A 301 16.50 7.48 1.84
CA GLY A 301 17.13 8.54 1.05
C GLY A 301 16.22 9.77 0.96
N THR A 302 16.74 10.86 0.43
CA THR A 302 16.03 12.11 0.16
C THR A 302 16.10 12.45 -1.31
N ASP A 303 15.13 13.23 -1.78
CA ASP A 303 15.02 13.64 -3.16
C ASP A 303 14.31 15.00 -3.24
N ASN A 304 14.46 15.73 -4.35
CA ASN A 304 13.81 17.01 -4.62
C ASN A 304 12.31 16.86 -4.88
N ILE A 305 11.85 15.73 -5.44
CA ILE A 305 10.42 15.42 -5.59
C ILE A 305 10.02 14.31 -4.63
N ALA A 306 10.51 13.08 -4.83
CA ALA A 306 10.16 11.95 -3.98
C ALA A 306 11.02 10.71 -4.27
N VAL A 307 11.43 10.03 -3.18
CA VAL A 307 11.87 8.64 -3.26
C VAL A 307 10.65 7.72 -3.38
N THR A 308 10.63 6.86 -4.37
CA THR A 308 9.52 5.92 -4.65
C THR A 308 9.87 4.46 -4.40
N GLY A 309 11.16 4.11 -4.28
CA GLY A 309 11.55 2.74 -4.00
C GLY A 309 13.03 2.53 -3.72
N TYR A 310 13.35 1.30 -3.31
CA TYR A 310 14.69 0.82 -2.98
C TYR A 310 14.92 -0.52 -3.66
N ASP A 311 15.81 -0.56 -4.65
CA ASP A 311 16.23 -1.79 -5.29
C ASP A 311 17.23 -2.53 -4.39
N VAL A 312 16.90 -3.74 -3.99
CA VAL A 312 17.71 -4.61 -3.13
C VAL A 312 18.62 -5.48 -3.99
N TYR A 313 19.93 -5.42 -3.75
CA TYR A 313 20.93 -6.24 -4.40
C TYR A 313 21.62 -7.17 -3.41
N VAL A 314 21.94 -8.39 -3.88
CA VAL A 314 22.67 -9.43 -3.13
C VAL A 314 23.84 -9.90 -3.97
N ASN A 315 25.07 -9.73 -3.48
CA ASN A 315 26.31 -10.05 -4.21
C ASN A 315 26.31 -9.50 -5.65
N GLY A 316 25.82 -8.27 -5.83
CA GLY A 316 25.70 -7.60 -7.14
C GLY A 316 24.52 -8.03 -8.00
N THR A 317 23.68 -8.97 -7.55
CA THR A 317 22.48 -9.42 -8.28
C THR A 317 21.23 -8.77 -7.70
N PHE A 318 20.41 -8.15 -8.56
CA PHE A 318 19.11 -7.58 -8.18
C PHE A 318 18.16 -8.66 -7.62
N LYS A 319 17.41 -8.34 -6.56
CA LYS A 319 16.44 -9.24 -5.92
C LYS A 319 15.02 -8.73 -5.96
N SER A 320 14.79 -7.53 -5.47
CA SER A 320 13.45 -6.94 -5.36
C SER A 320 13.54 -5.42 -5.31
N THR A 321 12.39 -4.76 -5.47
CA THR A 321 12.23 -3.34 -5.19
C THR A 321 11.23 -3.19 -4.05
N GLU A 322 11.61 -2.47 -3.00
CA GLU A 322 10.77 -2.22 -1.84
C GLU A 322 10.33 -0.76 -1.79
N THR A 323 9.08 -0.51 -1.38
CA THR A 323 8.57 0.86 -1.15
C THR A 323 8.65 1.28 0.32
N GLY A 324 8.89 0.32 1.22
CA GLY A 324 9.11 0.55 2.65
C GLY A 324 10.60 0.66 3.02
N LEU A 325 10.89 0.65 4.33
CA LEU A 325 12.25 0.72 4.89
C LEU A 325 12.75 -0.62 5.45
N THR A 326 12.15 -1.72 4.99
CA THR A 326 12.48 -3.09 5.38
C THR A 326 12.36 -4.01 4.18
N ALA A 327 13.23 -5.04 4.11
CA ALA A 327 13.19 -6.08 3.10
C ALA A 327 13.48 -7.44 3.73
N THR A 328 12.86 -8.51 3.24
CA THR A 328 13.26 -9.88 3.58
C THR A 328 13.71 -10.59 2.31
N VAL A 329 15.00 -10.91 2.24
CA VAL A 329 15.61 -11.65 1.14
C VAL A 329 15.53 -13.15 1.46
N LEU A 330 14.86 -13.91 0.60
CA LEU A 330 14.72 -15.38 0.73
C LEU A 330 15.61 -16.14 -0.27
N GLY A 331 15.67 -17.46 -0.11
CA GLY A 331 16.36 -18.37 -1.03
C GLY A 331 17.89 -18.31 -0.91
N LEU A 332 18.39 -17.84 0.23
CA LEU A 332 19.81 -17.82 0.55
C LEU A 332 20.30 -19.23 0.90
N ILE A 333 21.59 -19.48 0.67
CA ILE A 333 22.24 -20.74 1.01
C ILE A 333 22.68 -20.66 2.47
N PRO A 334 22.50 -21.73 3.27
CA PRO A 334 22.95 -21.75 4.66
C PRO A 334 24.47 -21.59 4.82
N SER A 335 24.91 -21.10 5.99
CA SER A 335 26.32 -20.86 6.32
C SER A 335 27.09 -20.04 5.26
N THR A 336 26.41 -19.13 4.57
CA THR A 336 26.97 -18.34 3.48
C THR A 336 26.88 -16.86 3.82
N THR A 337 28.00 -16.14 3.66
CA THR A 337 28.05 -14.69 3.80
C THR A 337 27.59 -14.02 2.51
N TYR A 338 26.70 -13.05 2.65
CA TYR A 338 26.12 -12.26 1.58
C TYR A 338 26.36 -10.77 1.84
N SER A 339 26.69 -10.06 0.76
CA SER A 339 26.78 -8.61 0.72
C SER A 339 25.48 -8.03 0.17
N PHE A 340 24.86 -7.14 0.93
CA PHE A 340 23.61 -6.47 0.59
C PHE A 340 23.86 -4.99 0.36
N TYR A 341 23.31 -4.40 -0.70
CA TYR A 341 23.25 -2.95 -0.87
C TYR A 341 21.95 -2.53 -1.55
N LEU A 342 21.61 -1.25 -1.43
CA LEU A 342 20.40 -0.66 -1.99
C LEU A 342 20.74 0.38 -3.06
N ILE A 343 19.87 0.51 -4.07
CA ILE A 343 19.81 1.68 -4.94
C ILE A 343 18.45 2.36 -4.74
N THR A 344 18.46 3.63 -4.34
CA THR A 344 17.25 4.45 -4.18
C THR A 344 16.74 4.88 -5.55
N ARG A 345 15.41 4.86 -5.73
CA ARG A 345 14.71 5.25 -6.96
C ARG A 345 13.71 6.37 -6.68
N ASP A 346 13.53 7.26 -7.65
CA ASP A 346 12.45 8.24 -7.72
C ASP A 346 11.36 7.79 -8.73
N ALA A 347 10.37 8.64 -9.00
CA ALA A 347 9.27 8.30 -9.92
C ALA A 347 9.72 8.26 -11.39
N GLU A 348 10.74 9.04 -11.74
CA GLU A 348 11.31 9.20 -13.08
C GLU A 348 12.41 8.18 -13.40
N ARG A 349 12.71 7.28 -12.45
CA ARG A 349 13.71 6.20 -12.47
C ARG A 349 15.17 6.68 -12.45
N ASN A 350 15.44 7.90 -11.99
CA ASN A 350 16.79 8.26 -11.59
C ASN A 350 17.24 7.35 -10.44
N SER A 351 18.55 7.11 -10.39
CA SER A 351 19.16 6.16 -9.46
C SER A 351 20.15 6.87 -8.58
N SER A 352 20.06 6.65 -7.27
CA SER A 352 21.13 7.06 -6.38
C SER A 352 22.41 6.24 -6.62
N LEU A 353 23.51 6.68 -6.01
CA LEU A 353 24.64 5.78 -5.77
C LEU A 353 24.21 4.62 -4.87
N ALA A 354 24.89 3.47 -4.99
CA ALA A 354 24.67 2.36 -4.07
C ALA A 354 24.88 2.80 -2.61
N SER A 355 24.04 2.31 -1.71
CA SER A 355 24.27 2.45 -0.27
C SER A 355 25.60 1.81 0.13
N ILE A 356 26.11 2.18 1.31
CA ILE A 356 27.20 1.41 1.93
C ILE A 356 26.69 -0.04 2.12
N PRO A 357 27.42 -1.08 1.66
CA PRO A 357 26.96 -2.45 1.80
C PRO A 357 26.90 -2.91 3.26
N ALA A 358 25.94 -3.77 3.57
CA ALA A 358 25.86 -4.51 4.82
C ALA A 358 26.12 -5.99 4.55
N GLU A 359 26.95 -6.63 5.38
CA GLU A 359 27.22 -8.06 5.30
C GLU A 359 26.31 -8.83 6.26
N GLY A 360 25.80 -9.98 5.81
CA GLY A 360 25.02 -10.89 6.63
C GLY A 360 25.38 -12.34 6.34
N THR A 361 25.61 -13.13 7.38
CA THR A 361 25.86 -14.57 7.25
C THR A 361 24.60 -15.33 7.64
N THR A 362 24.08 -16.14 6.71
CA THR A 362 23.01 -17.08 7.04
C THR A 362 23.53 -18.09 8.06
N ILE A 363 22.67 -18.48 8.98
CA ILE A 363 23.04 -19.52 9.95
C ILE A 363 23.16 -20.87 9.25
N ALA A 364 23.78 -21.84 9.92
CA ALA A 364 23.83 -23.20 9.40
C ALA A 364 22.43 -23.72 9.11
N ALA A 365 22.31 -24.54 8.06
CA ALA A 365 21.12 -25.35 7.87
C ALA A 365 20.91 -26.11 9.18
N PRO A 366 19.67 -26.32 9.63
CA PRO A 366 19.43 -27.22 10.74
C PRO A 366 20.02 -28.60 10.40
N THR A 367 21.22 -28.89 10.93
CA THR A 367 21.87 -30.19 10.77
C THR A 367 21.33 -31.09 11.87
N GLY A 368 20.23 -31.80 11.60
CA GLY A 368 19.56 -32.61 12.60
C GLY A 368 18.90 -33.86 12.04
N GLY A 369 19.61 -34.98 12.22
CA GLY A 369 19.17 -36.38 12.29
C GLY A 369 17.79 -36.79 11.78
N THR A 370 17.79 -37.78 10.89
CA THR A 370 16.68 -38.39 10.15
C THR A 370 16.27 -37.63 8.89
N THR A 371 16.59 -38.23 7.74
CA THR A 371 15.99 -37.87 6.45
C THR A 371 14.50 -38.14 6.53
N ALA A 372 13.68 -37.15 6.19
CA ALA A 372 12.25 -37.34 6.06
C ALA A 372 11.92 -38.25 4.87
N SER A 373 10.89 -39.08 4.99
CA SER A 373 10.44 -39.96 3.90
C SER A 373 9.77 -39.20 2.74
N GLY A 374 9.46 -37.91 2.95
CA GLY A 374 8.89 -37.00 1.97
C GLY A 374 8.86 -35.57 2.50
N ILE A 375 8.44 -34.62 1.65
CA ILE A 375 8.10 -33.27 2.10
C ILE A 375 6.76 -33.31 2.87
N PHE A 376 6.57 -32.39 3.80
CA PHE A 376 5.39 -32.35 4.68
C PHE A 376 5.06 -30.90 5.06
N PHE A 377 3.83 -30.65 5.51
CA PHE A 377 3.44 -29.36 6.03
C PHE A 377 4.16 -29.05 7.35
N SER A 378 4.87 -27.93 7.38
CA SER A 378 5.61 -27.48 8.56
C SER A 378 4.93 -26.35 9.32
N GLU A 379 4.05 -25.57 8.67
CA GLU A 379 3.28 -24.52 9.32
C GLU A 379 1.93 -24.28 8.62
N TYR A 380 0.90 -23.99 9.41
CA TYR A 380 -0.44 -23.60 9.00
C TYR A 380 -0.84 -22.38 9.80
N VAL A 381 -1.14 -21.29 9.12
CA VAL A 381 -1.62 -20.05 9.75
C VAL A 381 -3.08 -19.85 9.39
N GLU A 382 -3.93 -19.81 10.40
CA GLU A 382 -5.28 -19.26 10.32
C GLU A 382 -5.38 -18.08 11.29
N GLY A 383 -5.36 -16.88 10.72
CA GLY A 383 -5.42 -15.64 11.48
C GLY A 383 -6.65 -14.79 11.16
N GLY A 384 -6.63 -13.57 11.68
CA GLY A 384 -7.70 -12.60 11.47
C GLY A 384 -7.89 -12.24 10.00
N GLY A 385 -9.14 -12.15 9.57
CA GLY A 385 -9.49 -11.82 8.19
C GLY A 385 -8.82 -12.76 7.17
N ASN A 386 -7.98 -12.20 6.32
CA ASN A 386 -7.34 -12.88 5.21
C ASN A 386 -5.99 -13.54 5.54
N ASN A 387 -5.55 -13.54 6.80
CA ASN A 387 -4.30 -14.21 7.18
C ASN A 387 -4.47 -15.73 7.06
N LYS A 388 -4.05 -16.27 5.92
CA LYS A 388 -4.13 -17.68 5.53
C LYS A 388 -2.84 -18.07 4.80
N LEU A 389 -1.96 -18.82 5.45
CA LEU A 389 -0.65 -19.22 4.94
C LEU A 389 -0.33 -20.68 5.26
N LEU A 390 0.31 -21.36 4.32
CA LEU A 390 0.83 -22.72 4.45
C LEU A 390 2.34 -22.73 4.25
N GLU A 391 3.03 -23.62 4.94
CA GLU A 391 4.45 -23.90 4.73
C GLU A 391 4.68 -25.39 4.50
N ILE A 392 5.51 -25.73 3.52
CA ILE A 392 5.97 -27.10 3.26
C ILE A 392 7.48 -27.15 3.48
N ALA A 393 7.97 -28.09 4.28
CA ALA A 393 9.40 -28.29 4.50
C ALA A 393 9.94 -29.52 3.77
N ASN A 394 11.19 -29.42 3.31
CA ASN A 394 11.91 -30.54 2.71
C ASN A 394 13.11 -30.95 3.56
N PHE A 395 13.04 -32.17 4.12
CA PHE A 395 14.16 -32.81 4.83
C PHE A 395 14.51 -34.18 4.24
N THR A 396 14.20 -34.42 2.96
CA THR A 396 14.41 -35.72 2.30
C THR A 396 15.88 -36.07 2.06
N GLY A 397 16.80 -35.14 2.33
CA GLY A 397 18.23 -35.30 2.06
C GLY A 397 18.64 -34.90 0.64
N ALA A 398 17.69 -34.52 -0.23
CA ALA A 398 17.92 -34.02 -1.57
C ALA A 398 16.95 -32.89 -1.93
N THR A 399 17.25 -32.13 -2.98
CA THR A 399 16.31 -31.16 -3.56
C THR A 399 15.10 -31.88 -4.16
N VAL A 400 13.90 -31.35 -3.92
CA VAL A 400 12.63 -31.91 -4.40
C VAL A 400 12.00 -30.98 -5.41
N ASP A 401 11.66 -31.51 -6.59
CA ASP A 401 10.85 -30.84 -7.62
C ASP A 401 9.37 -30.87 -7.23
N LEU A 402 8.72 -29.71 -7.24
CA LEU A 402 7.33 -29.52 -6.83
C LEU A 402 6.32 -29.70 -7.97
N THR A 403 6.74 -29.84 -9.22
CA THR A 403 5.81 -29.96 -10.37
C THR A 403 4.87 -31.17 -10.29
N VAL A 404 5.25 -32.19 -9.53
CA VAL A 404 4.43 -33.39 -9.26
C VAL A 404 3.58 -33.27 -7.99
N TYR A 405 3.57 -32.11 -7.32
CA TYR A 405 2.87 -31.86 -6.08
C TYR A 405 1.73 -30.86 -6.24
N SER A 406 0.68 -31.02 -5.44
CA SER A 406 -0.44 -30.08 -5.40
C SER A 406 -1.03 -29.98 -3.99
N ILE A 407 -1.59 -28.83 -3.64
CA ILE A 407 -2.43 -28.68 -2.46
C ILE A 407 -3.89 -28.88 -2.87
N LYS A 408 -4.68 -29.61 -2.08
CA LYS A 408 -6.14 -29.68 -2.27
C LYS A 408 -6.83 -29.37 -0.95
N LYS A 409 -7.98 -28.72 -1.05
CA LYS A 409 -8.84 -28.39 0.09
C LYS A 409 -10.14 -29.18 0.03
N GLN A 410 -10.65 -29.60 1.17
CA GLN A 410 -12.01 -30.11 1.31
C GLN A 410 -12.86 -29.05 2.01
N SER A 411 -13.78 -28.43 1.26
CA SER A 411 -14.58 -27.32 1.78
C SER A 411 -15.60 -27.78 2.84
N ASN A 412 -15.63 -27.11 3.98
CA ASN A 412 -16.45 -27.38 5.15
C ASN A 412 -16.37 -28.83 5.65
N GLY A 413 -15.18 -29.43 5.53
CA GLY A 413 -14.90 -30.77 6.07
C GLY A 413 -15.73 -31.89 5.46
N ALA A 414 -16.29 -31.73 4.26
CA ALA A 414 -17.11 -32.75 3.60
C ALA A 414 -16.93 -32.74 2.07
N GLY A 415 -17.26 -33.87 1.43
CA GLY A 415 -17.30 -33.99 -0.03
C GLY A 415 -15.98 -34.44 -0.66
N ALA A 416 -15.82 -34.24 -1.96
CA ALA A 416 -14.56 -34.55 -2.65
C ALA A 416 -13.50 -33.46 -2.37
N TRP A 417 -12.23 -33.82 -2.54
CA TRP A 417 -11.16 -32.84 -2.63
C TRP A 417 -11.42 -31.89 -3.81
N GLY A 418 -11.10 -30.60 -3.64
CA GLY A 418 -11.14 -29.61 -4.72
C GLY A 418 -10.20 -29.94 -5.88
N SER A 419 -10.26 -29.13 -6.94
CA SER A 419 -9.45 -29.32 -8.16
C SER A 419 -7.95 -29.33 -7.88
N GLY A 420 -7.51 -28.56 -6.88
CA GLY A 420 -6.14 -28.52 -6.43
C GLY A 420 -5.35 -27.36 -7.03
N LEU A 421 -4.43 -26.85 -6.21
CA LEU A 421 -3.42 -25.87 -6.57
C LEU A 421 -2.13 -26.61 -6.90
N ALA A 422 -1.77 -26.65 -8.18
CA ALA A 422 -0.49 -27.20 -8.62
C ALA A 422 0.68 -26.36 -8.10
N LEU A 423 1.71 -27.03 -7.58
CA LEU A 423 2.93 -26.37 -7.12
C LEU A 423 3.98 -26.32 -8.23
N THR A 424 4.91 -25.37 -8.13
CA THR A 424 5.98 -25.18 -9.11
C THR A 424 7.31 -24.87 -8.41
N GLY A 425 8.42 -25.07 -9.13
CA GLY A 425 9.77 -24.86 -8.61
C GLY A 425 10.29 -26.06 -7.82
N SER A 426 11.24 -25.81 -6.92
CA SER A 426 11.91 -26.85 -6.14
C SER A 426 12.23 -26.38 -4.73
N ILE A 427 12.31 -27.31 -3.77
CA ILE A 427 12.73 -27.04 -2.39
C ILE A 427 14.05 -27.75 -2.13
N ASN A 428 15.09 -27.04 -1.71
CA ASN A 428 16.35 -27.65 -1.27
C ASN A 428 16.16 -28.40 0.06
N THR A 429 16.98 -29.41 0.32
CA THR A 429 16.95 -30.07 1.64
C THR A 429 17.29 -29.05 2.75
N GLY A 430 16.56 -29.11 3.86
CA GLY A 430 16.63 -28.16 4.97
C GLY A 430 15.88 -26.84 4.74
N SER A 431 15.21 -26.65 3.61
CA SER A 431 14.46 -25.43 3.28
C SER A 431 12.95 -25.62 3.37
N ALA A 432 12.23 -24.50 3.42
CA ALA A 432 10.78 -24.44 3.41
C ALA A 432 10.24 -23.68 2.18
N TYR A 433 8.98 -23.93 1.84
CA TYR A 433 8.24 -23.31 0.74
C TYR A 433 6.92 -22.75 1.28
N VAL A 434 6.80 -21.43 1.26
CA VAL A 434 5.66 -20.69 1.81
C VAL A 434 4.64 -20.38 0.72
N ILE A 435 3.37 -20.67 0.99
CA ILE A 435 2.22 -20.39 0.13
C ILE A 435 1.30 -19.43 0.90
N ALA A 436 1.06 -18.24 0.36
CA ALA A 436 0.25 -17.22 1.00
C ALA A 436 -1.01 -16.89 0.19
N TYR A 437 -2.13 -16.66 0.89
CA TYR A 437 -3.25 -15.94 0.29
C TYR A 437 -2.80 -14.51 -0.03
N ASN A 438 -2.98 -14.09 -1.29
CA ASN A 438 -2.44 -12.83 -1.79
C ASN A 438 -3.01 -11.57 -1.11
N LEU A 439 -4.14 -11.68 -0.42
CA LEU A 439 -4.74 -10.60 0.36
C LEU A 439 -4.46 -10.69 1.87
N ALA A 440 -3.55 -11.57 2.32
CA ALA A 440 -3.14 -11.61 3.71
C ALA A 440 -2.45 -10.29 4.12
N ALA A 441 -2.61 -9.90 5.39
CA ALA A 441 -2.06 -8.66 5.90
C ALA A 441 -0.53 -8.73 5.99
N THR A 442 0.15 -7.70 5.47
CA THR A 442 1.61 -7.58 5.48
C THR A 442 2.21 -7.52 6.90
N THR A 443 1.40 -7.19 7.90
CA THR A 443 1.78 -7.19 9.31
C THR A 443 1.99 -8.59 9.89
N CYS A 444 1.37 -9.63 9.32
CA CYS A 444 1.63 -11.02 9.70
C CYS A 444 2.79 -11.57 8.85
N TYR A 445 2.61 -11.57 7.54
CA TYR A 445 3.60 -11.99 6.57
C TYR A 445 3.31 -11.28 5.25
N ASN A 446 4.32 -10.70 4.61
CA ASN A 446 4.14 -10.03 3.32
C ASN A 446 3.89 -11.08 2.22
N PRO A 447 2.69 -11.15 1.59
CA PRO A 447 2.41 -12.16 0.58
C PRO A 447 3.35 -12.08 -0.62
N ALA A 448 3.90 -10.90 -0.93
CA ALA A 448 4.88 -10.73 -2.01
C ALA A 448 6.21 -11.45 -1.73
N SER A 449 6.50 -11.78 -0.47
CA SER A 449 7.67 -12.55 -0.07
C SER A 449 7.44 -14.06 -0.14
N ALA A 450 6.21 -14.56 -0.30
CA ALA A 450 5.95 -15.99 -0.36
C ALA A 450 6.57 -16.64 -1.62
N ASN A 451 6.90 -17.93 -1.54
CA ASN A 451 7.29 -18.69 -2.73
C ASN A 451 6.14 -18.79 -3.74
N LEU A 452 4.89 -18.80 -3.25
CA LEU A 452 3.68 -18.72 -4.04
C LEU A 452 2.64 -17.82 -3.37
N SER A 453 2.32 -16.68 -4.00
CA SER A 453 1.23 -15.79 -3.60
C SER A 453 0.05 -15.95 -4.55
N THR A 454 -1.11 -16.32 -4.05
CA THR A 454 -2.25 -16.70 -4.90
C THR A 454 -3.61 -16.38 -4.28
N ALA A 455 -4.63 -16.26 -5.13
CA ALA A 455 -6.04 -16.16 -4.72
C ALA A 455 -6.78 -17.51 -4.82
N SER A 456 -6.06 -18.63 -4.98
CA SER A 456 -6.68 -19.95 -5.12
C SER A 456 -7.55 -20.31 -3.92
N THR A 457 -8.63 -21.06 -4.16
CA THR A 457 -9.55 -21.46 -3.08
C THR A 457 -8.87 -22.35 -2.02
N GLU A 458 -7.81 -23.05 -2.38
CA GLU A 458 -7.04 -23.95 -1.52
C GLU A 458 -6.33 -23.23 -0.37
N VAL A 459 -6.08 -21.91 -0.50
CA VAL A 459 -5.52 -21.06 0.56
C VAL A 459 -6.58 -20.16 1.20
N GLN A 460 -7.85 -20.34 0.86
CA GLN A 460 -8.99 -19.64 1.47
C GLN A 460 -9.75 -20.62 2.39
N TYR A 461 -9.11 -21.01 3.49
CA TYR A 461 -9.65 -21.96 4.45
C TYR A 461 -10.15 -21.29 5.74
N ASN A 462 -11.08 -21.95 6.45
CA ASN A 462 -11.68 -21.41 7.69
C ASN A 462 -11.97 -22.48 8.75
N GLY A 463 -10.94 -23.01 9.39
CA GLY A 463 -11.01 -23.71 10.67
C GLY A 463 -11.53 -25.13 10.61
N ASN A 464 -12.48 -25.43 9.72
CA ASN A 464 -13.07 -26.74 9.47
C ASN A 464 -12.77 -27.27 8.06
N ASP A 465 -11.83 -26.67 7.33
CA ASP A 465 -11.44 -27.02 5.97
C ASP A 465 -10.16 -27.88 5.97
N PRO A 466 -10.23 -29.21 5.78
CA PRO A 466 -9.02 -30.02 5.65
C PRO A 466 -8.21 -29.63 4.43
N ILE A 467 -6.88 -29.58 4.61
CA ILE A 467 -5.90 -29.28 3.57
C ILE A 467 -4.99 -30.48 3.39
N GLY A 468 -4.92 -31.01 2.18
CA GLY A 468 -4.09 -32.14 1.83
C GLY A 468 -2.94 -31.74 0.90
N LEU A 469 -1.76 -32.32 1.15
CA LEU A 469 -0.62 -32.29 0.25
C LEU A 469 -0.63 -33.58 -0.57
N PHE A 470 -0.60 -33.44 -1.90
CA PHE A 470 -0.67 -34.56 -2.83
C PHE A 470 0.60 -34.65 -3.65
N LYS A 471 1.00 -35.87 -4.00
CA LYS A 471 2.06 -36.19 -4.95
C LYS A 471 1.50 -37.12 -6.02
N ASN A 472 1.54 -36.73 -7.29
CA ASN A 472 0.90 -37.48 -8.40
C ASN A 472 -0.55 -37.87 -8.06
N ASP A 473 -1.33 -36.90 -7.55
CA ASP A 473 -2.72 -37.09 -7.09
C ASP A 473 -2.94 -38.06 -5.92
N VAL A 474 -1.89 -38.53 -5.26
CA VAL A 474 -1.97 -39.34 -4.04
C VAL A 474 -1.75 -38.46 -2.81
N LEU A 475 -2.66 -38.49 -1.84
CA LEU A 475 -2.52 -37.77 -0.56
C LEU A 475 -1.32 -38.31 0.22
N ILE A 476 -0.41 -37.43 0.62
CA ILE A 476 0.76 -37.78 1.43
C ILE A 476 0.75 -37.16 2.82
N ASP A 477 0.19 -35.96 2.99
CA ASP A 477 0.13 -35.25 4.27
C ASP A 477 -1.18 -34.46 4.40
N ILE A 478 -1.67 -34.26 5.62
CA ILE A 478 -2.94 -33.58 5.86
C ILE A 478 -2.93 -32.72 7.12
N ILE A 479 -3.57 -31.55 7.02
CA ILE A 479 -3.99 -30.71 8.14
C ILE A 479 -5.51 -30.76 8.20
N GLY A 480 -6.07 -31.13 9.36
CA GLY A 480 -7.51 -31.38 9.51
C GLY A 480 -7.94 -32.81 9.18
N THR A 481 -9.22 -33.12 9.44
CA THR A 481 -9.76 -34.47 9.27
C THR A 481 -10.58 -34.55 7.98
N PHE A 482 -10.16 -35.41 7.04
CA PHE A 482 -10.95 -35.69 5.83
C PHE A 482 -12.34 -36.25 6.21
N ASN A 483 -13.39 -35.65 5.66
CA ASN A 483 -14.78 -35.89 6.07
C ASN A 483 -15.04 -35.65 7.57
N GLY A 484 -14.34 -34.69 8.17
CA GLY A 484 -14.49 -34.28 9.57
C GLY A 484 -15.80 -33.54 9.90
N GLY A 485 -16.59 -33.18 8.88
CA GLY A 485 -17.83 -32.45 9.03
C GLY A 485 -17.61 -30.99 9.45
N SER A 486 -18.60 -30.40 10.11
CA SER A 486 -18.61 -28.98 10.46
C SER A 486 -17.77 -28.60 11.68
N ALA A 487 -17.03 -29.53 12.27
CA ALA A 487 -16.25 -29.29 13.48
C ALA A 487 -14.97 -28.52 13.16
N ASN A 488 -14.75 -27.39 13.83
CA ASN A 488 -13.52 -26.62 13.69
C ASN A 488 -12.35 -27.36 14.36
N PHE A 489 -11.26 -27.52 13.64
CA PHE A 489 -10.01 -28.09 14.16
C PHE A 489 -8.90 -27.04 14.32
N ALA A 490 -8.95 -25.88 13.66
CA ALA A 490 -7.89 -24.86 13.75
C ALA A 490 -8.36 -23.40 13.48
N VAL A 491 -9.52 -23.00 14.03
CA VAL A 491 -10.00 -21.61 13.87
C VAL A 491 -9.15 -20.63 14.67
N ASP A 492 -8.72 -19.54 14.03
CA ASP A 492 -7.90 -18.48 14.65
C ASP A 492 -6.66 -19.01 15.41
N GLU A 493 -5.99 -20.00 14.82
CA GLU A 493 -4.80 -20.64 15.39
C GLU A 493 -3.69 -20.77 14.34
N THR A 494 -2.45 -20.70 14.82
CA THR A 494 -1.28 -21.13 14.04
C THR A 494 -0.81 -22.48 14.54
N LEU A 495 -0.65 -23.44 13.64
CA LEU A 495 -0.08 -24.75 13.92
C LEU A 495 1.32 -24.82 13.33
N ARG A 496 2.31 -25.12 14.16
CA ARG A 496 3.68 -25.40 13.70
C ARG A 496 4.01 -26.85 13.93
N ARG A 497 4.50 -27.55 12.91
CA ARG A 497 4.87 -28.96 13.02
C ARG A 497 5.98 -29.07 14.07
N LYS A 498 5.91 -30.06 14.95
CA LYS A 498 6.97 -30.30 15.93
C LYS A 498 8.22 -30.81 15.22
N ALA A 499 9.37 -30.35 15.67
CA ALA A 499 10.66 -30.78 15.13
C ALA A 499 10.89 -32.31 15.20
N SER A 500 10.24 -33.00 16.14
CA SER A 500 10.32 -34.47 16.26
C SER A 500 9.60 -35.23 15.14
N ILE A 501 8.80 -34.56 14.30
CA ILE A 501 8.04 -35.20 13.23
C ILE A 501 8.80 -35.12 11.91
N SER A 502 9.36 -36.25 11.50
CA SER A 502 10.19 -36.36 10.28
C SER A 502 9.50 -37.13 9.14
N ALA A 503 8.17 -37.16 9.10
CA ALA A 503 7.43 -37.77 8.00
C ALA A 503 6.08 -37.08 7.74
N PRO A 504 5.63 -37.05 6.47
CA PRO A 504 4.25 -36.69 6.15
C PRO A 504 3.29 -37.74 6.73
N ASN A 505 2.09 -37.32 7.14
CA ASN A 505 1.09 -38.19 7.73
C ASN A 505 -0.30 -37.87 7.17
N THR A 506 -0.96 -38.87 6.59
CA THR A 506 -2.32 -38.75 6.04
C THR A 506 -3.43 -38.79 7.09
N THR A 507 -3.07 -38.88 8.37
CA THR A 507 -4.00 -38.80 9.51
C THR A 507 -3.60 -37.66 10.43
N PHE A 508 -4.42 -36.61 10.48
CA PHE A 508 -4.15 -35.44 11.29
C PHE A 508 -4.18 -35.73 12.80
N LYS A 509 -3.06 -35.47 13.48
CA LYS A 509 -2.93 -35.63 14.93
C LYS A 509 -2.52 -34.32 15.60
N LYS A 510 -3.48 -33.40 15.75
CA LYS A 510 -3.25 -32.01 16.20
C LYS A 510 -2.28 -31.90 17.38
N THR A 511 -2.60 -32.49 18.53
CA THR A 511 -1.79 -32.35 19.76
C THR A 511 -0.50 -33.16 19.75
N ALA A 512 -0.42 -34.24 18.97
CA ALA A 512 0.76 -35.08 18.91
C ALA A 512 1.84 -34.46 18.01
N GLU A 513 1.44 -33.90 16.86
CA GLU A 513 2.36 -33.49 15.79
C GLU A 513 2.57 -31.99 15.68
N TRP A 514 1.73 -31.17 16.33
CA TRP A 514 1.75 -29.72 16.17
C TRP A 514 1.88 -28.99 17.50
N ASP A 515 2.69 -27.94 17.50
CA ASP A 515 2.68 -26.89 18.51
C ASP A 515 1.63 -25.85 18.12
N LEU A 516 0.86 -25.38 19.09
CA LEU A 516 -0.28 -24.49 18.89
C LEU A 516 0.08 -23.09 19.35
N TYR A 517 -0.17 -22.12 18.49
CA TYR A 517 0.02 -20.71 18.76
C TYR A 517 -1.29 -19.96 18.52
N ALA A 518 -1.40 -18.79 19.15
CA ALA A 518 -2.53 -17.89 18.93
C ALA A 518 -2.61 -17.43 17.46
N LYS A 519 -3.74 -16.81 17.11
CA LYS A 519 -3.92 -16.15 15.81
C LYS A 519 -2.79 -15.18 15.47
N ASP A 520 -2.54 -15.05 14.17
CA ASP A 520 -1.61 -14.07 13.58
C ASP A 520 -0.13 -14.24 14.01
N ILE A 521 0.28 -15.41 14.50
CA ILE A 521 1.68 -15.74 14.78
C ILE A 521 2.36 -16.28 13.52
N CYS A 522 2.85 -15.39 12.66
CA CYS A 522 3.50 -15.74 11.39
C CYS A 522 5.03 -15.86 11.43
N ASN A 523 5.65 -15.75 12.61
CA ASN A 523 7.11 -15.59 12.74
C ASN A 523 7.96 -16.85 12.46
N GLY A 524 7.33 -18.00 12.23
CA GLY A 524 8.00 -19.25 11.88
C GLY A 524 8.18 -19.45 10.38
N LEU A 525 7.40 -18.73 9.58
CA LEU A 525 7.34 -18.95 8.14
C LEU A 525 8.68 -18.65 7.45
N GLY A 526 9.00 -19.51 6.49
CA GLY A 526 10.26 -19.53 5.75
C GLY A 526 11.30 -20.47 6.36
N SER A 527 11.08 -21.07 7.53
CA SER A 527 12.07 -21.93 8.19
C SER A 527 11.44 -23.01 9.06
N HIS A 528 11.88 -24.26 8.87
CA HIS A 528 11.57 -25.36 9.76
C HIS A 528 12.86 -26.07 10.20
N SER A 529 12.80 -26.89 11.26
CA SER A 529 13.92 -27.71 11.72
C SER A 529 13.42 -29.05 12.23
N LEU A 530 14.20 -30.11 11.94
CA LEU A 530 14.00 -31.42 12.57
C LEU A 530 14.82 -31.53 13.85
N ALA A 531 14.32 -32.33 14.79
CA ALA A 531 15.00 -32.62 16.04
C ALA A 531 16.36 -33.25 15.73
N THR A 532 17.43 -32.64 16.22
CA THR A 532 18.74 -33.26 16.22
C THR A 532 18.68 -34.50 17.11
N LEU A 533 19.20 -35.64 16.64
CA LEU A 533 19.65 -36.72 17.52
C LEU A 533 20.88 -36.23 18.30
N SER A 534 20.70 -35.26 19.19
CA SER A 534 21.65 -34.99 20.26
C SER A 534 21.16 -35.81 21.47
N ASN A 535 22.06 -36.61 22.06
CA ASN A 535 21.87 -36.87 23.48
C ASN A 535 21.96 -35.48 24.12
N VAL A 536 20.95 -35.08 24.89
CA VAL A 536 21.09 -33.94 25.78
C VAL A 536 22.20 -34.33 26.75
N ASP A 537 23.43 -33.85 26.50
CA ASP A 537 24.52 -33.94 27.46
C ASP A 537 24.00 -33.22 28.71
N PHE A 538 24.04 -33.92 29.85
CA PHE A 538 23.68 -33.31 31.13
C PHE A 538 24.49 -32.02 31.35
N ASP A 539 23.93 -31.08 32.11
CA ASP A 539 24.78 -30.06 32.73
C ASP A 539 25.85 -30.82 33.54
N SER A 540 27.12 -30.53 33.27
CA SER A 540 28.25 -31.35 33.76
C SER A 540 28.34 -31.41 35.29
N ASN A 541 27.46 -30.72 36.02
CA ASN A 541 27.37 -30.64 37.46
C ASN A 541 26.37 -31.63 38.11
N GLU A 542 25.50 -32.30 37.34
CA GLU A 542 24.41 -33.16 37.87
C GLU A 542 24.88 -34.51 38.46
N PHE A 543 26.14 -34.90 38.21
CA PHE A 543 26.73 -36.14 38.72
C PHE A 543 28.13 -35.93 39.28
N ASN A 544 28.32 -36.19 40.57
CA ASN A 544 29.64 -36.06 41.20
C ASN A 544 30.31 -37.44 41.36
N ILE A 545 31.44 -37.63 40.67
CA ILE A 545 32.29 -38.82 40.79
C ILE A 545 33.43 -38.51 41.75
N TYR A 546 33.50 -39.23 42.87
CA TYR A 546 34.55 -39.03 43.87
C TYR A 546 34.98 -40.34 44.53
N PRO A 547 36.26 -40.47 44.93
CA PRO A 547 37.36 -39.57 44.60
C PRO A 547 37.76 -39.70 43.11
N ASN A 548 38.23 -38.62 42.49
CA ASN A 548 38.84 -38.63 41.16
C ASN A 548 40.00 -37.60 41.15
N PRO A 549 41.28 -38.03 41.16
CA PRO A 549 41.76 -39.41 41.01
C PRO A 549 41.37 -40.36 42.17
N SER A 550 41.23 -41.65 41.87
CA SER A 550 40.80 -42.73 42.78
C SER A 550 41.92 -43.75 43.04
N ASN A 551 41.76 -44.55 44.10
CA ASN A 551 42.57 -45.75 44.37
C ASN A 551 41.92 -47.05 43.87
N GLY A 552 40.91 -46.96 42.99
CA GLY A 552 40.19 -48.08 42.40
C GLY A 552 38.75 -48.21 42.89
N ASN A 553 38.36 -47.46 43.92
CA ASN A 553 36.99 -47.37 44.42
C ASN A 553 36.45 -45.95 44.24
N ILE A 554 35.29 -45.82 43.61
CA ILE A 554 34.61 -44.55 43.38
C ILE A 554 33.14 -44.62 43.76
N LYS A 555 32.60 -43.45 44.09
CA LYS A 555 31.19 -43.22 44.28
C LYS A 555 30.71 -42.16 43.29
N ILE A 556 29.54 -42.40 42.72
CA ILE A 556 28.83 -41.50 41.81
C ILE A 556 27.55 -41.10 42.51
N ASN A 557 27.36 -39.83 42.84
CA ASN A 557 26.11 -39.36 43.41
C ASN A 557 25.11 -39.04 42.29
N PHE A 558 23.85 -39.38 42.53
CA PHE A 558 22.72 -39.07 41.67
C PHE A 558 21.89 -37.95 42.32
N GLU A 559 21.49 -36.93 41.56
CA GLU A 559 20.69 -35.81 42.11
C GLU A 559 19.26 -36.23 42.48
N ASN A 560 18.62 -37.10 41.69
CA ASN A 560 17.26 -37.58 41.96
C ASN A 560 17.26 -39.07 42.32
N SER A 561 17.07 -39.40 43.59
CA SER A 561 17.13 -40.80 44.03
C SER A 561 16.03 -41.68 43.44
N ASN A 562 14.94 -41.12 42.91
CA ASN A 562 13.76 -41.87 42.49
C ASN A 562 13.79 -42.30 41.01
N GLU A 563 14.85 -41.97 40.29
CA GLU A 563 14.98 -42.29 38.86
C GLU A 563 15.82 -43.56 38.61
N LYS A 564 15.76 -44.07 37.38
CA LYS A 564 16.57 -45.19 36.93
C LYS A 564 17.87 -44.67 36.29
N TYR A 565 19.01 -45.16 36.77
CA TYR A 565 20.33 -44.84 36.23
C TYR A 565 21.04 -46.10 35.71
N SER A 566 21.76 -45.98 34.60
CA SER A 566 22.71 -46.97 34.12
C SER A 566 24.12 -46.39 34.16
N VAL A 567 25.02 -47.04 34.89
CA VAL A 567 26.44 -46.65 35.00
C VAL A 567 27.28 -47.67 34.25
N GLN A 568 28.05 -47.20 33.27
CA GLN A 568 29.00 -47.98 32.49
C GLN A 568 30.40 -47.37 32.63
N VAL A 569 31.44 -48.19 32.77
CA VAL A 569 32.84 -47.73 32.77
C VAL A 569 33.58 -48.41 31.64
N PHE A 570 34.32 -47.62 30.86
CA PHE A 570 35.12 -48.07 29.73
C PHE A 570 36.59 -47.72 29.96
N SER A 571 37.53 -48.59 29.55
CA SER A 571 38.95 -48.22 29.45
C SER A 571 39.15 -47.21 28.30
N ILE A 572 40.31 -46.54 28.25
CA ILE A 572 40.65 -45.65 27.12
C ILE A 572 40.66 -46.36 25.75
N LEU A 573 40.77 -47.69 25.72
CA LEU A 573 40.72 -48.49 24.50
C LEU A 573 39.28 -48.87 24.11
N GLY A 574 38.27 -48.35 24.83
CA GLY A 574 36.85 -48.60 24.59
C GLY A 574 36.32 -49.91 25.17
N GLN A 575 37.13 -50.67 25.92
CA GLN A 575 36.68 -51.90 26.55
C GLN A 575 35.79 -51.59 27.76
N LYS A 576 34.55 -52.10 27.79
CA LYS A 576 33.64 -51.98 28.93
C LYS A 576 34.14 -52.84 30.10
N VAL A 577 34.46 -52.22 31.23
CA VAL A 577 35.02 -52.87 32.44
C VAL A 577 34.03 -52.91 33.61
N PHE A 578 32.95 -52.12 33.56
CA PHE A 578 31.87 -52.15 34.55
C PHE A 578 30.55 -51.74 33.89
N GLU A 579 29.45 -52.35 34.33
CA GLU A 579 28.09 -51.95 33.97
C GLU A 579 27.12 -52.36 35.07
N LYS A 580 26.26 -51.43 35.51
CA LYS A 580 25.18 -51.73 36.45
C LYS A 580 24.05 -50.72 36.35
N GLU A 581 22.82 -51.19 36.53
CA GLU A 581 21.63 -50.35 36.68
C GLU A 581 21.31 -50.11 38.17
N TYR A 582 20.81 -48.91 38.47
CA TYR A 582 20.40 -48.44 39.78
C TYR A 582 18.98 -47.88 39.67
N THR A 583 18.13 -48.17 40.63
CA THR A 583 16.76 -47.65 40.72
C THR A 583 16.49 -47.32 42.18
N ASN A 584 15.81 -46.22 42.47
CA ASN A 584 15.52 -45.79 43.83
C ASN A 584 16.81 -45.66 44.70
N SER A 585 17.87 -45.12 44.12
CA SER A 585 19.18 -45.00 44.76
C SER A 585 19.74 -43.59 44.59
N SER A 586 20.38 -43.05 45.64
CA SER A 586 21.05 -41.74 45.60
C SER A 586 22.52 -41.83 45.15
N SER A 587 23.06 -43.02 44.93
CA SER A 587 24.44 -43.18 44.45
C SER A 587 24.78 -44.56 43.89
N ALA A 588 25.83 -44.62 43.08
CA ALA A 588 26.47 -45.85 42.63
C ALA A 588 27.89 -45.97 43.19
N ALA A 589 28.29 -47.19 43.53
CA ALA A 589 29.68 -47.53 43.87
C ALA A 589 30.29 -48.42 42.78
N VAL A 590 31.50 -48.07 42.33
CA VAL A 590 32.33 -48.88 41.43
C VAL A 590 33.64 -49.17 42.14
N ASN A 591 33.96 -50.44 42.32
CA ASN A 591 35.08 -50.88 43.16
C ASN A 591 36.07 -51.74 42.36
N ASN A 592 37.32 -51.82 42.84
CA ASN A 592 38.39 -52.66 42.32
C ASN A 592 38.81 -52.36 40.87
N LEU A 593 38.70 -51.11 40.42
CA LEU A 593 39.28 -50.69 39.14
C LEU A 593 40.82 -50.72 39.22
N GLN A 594 41.46 -51.30 38.21
CA GLN A 594 42.92 -51.31 38.10
C GLN A 594 43.46 -49.92 37.76
N LYS A 595 44.75 -49.67 38.00
CA LYS A 595 45.41 -48.41 37.64
C LYS A 595 45.23 -48.08 36.17
N GLY A 596 44.83 -46.86 35.85
CA GLY A 596 44.57 -46.44 34.48
C GLY A 596 43.60 -45.27 34.35
N VAL A 597 43.30 -44.91 33.11
CA VAL A 597 42.32 -43.89 32.75
C VAL A 597 41.07 -44.57 32.20
N TYR A 598 39.91 -44.08 32.61
CA TYR A 598 38.61 -44.64 32.24
C TYR A 598 37.64 -43.53 31.82
N LEU A 599 36.63 -43.92 31.05
CA LEU A 599 35.45 -43.11 30.73
C LEU A 599 34.24 -43.71 31.43
N VAL A 600 33.61 -42.95 32.31
CA VAL A 600 32.40 -43.33 33.03
C VAL A 600 31.19 -42.72 32.32
N LYS A 601 30.37 -43.55 31.70
CA LYS A 601 29.11 -43.14 31.06
C LYS A 601 27.94 -43.41 31.99
N ILE A 602 27.15 -42.38 32.27
CA ILE A 602 25.95 -42.46 33.11
C ILE A 602 24.76 -42.13 32.21
N LYS A 603 23.70 -42.95 32.25
CA LYS A 603 22.46 -42.74 31.51
C LYS A 603 21.27 -42.68 32.46
N ASN A 604 20.30 -41.81 32.16
CA ASN A 604 18.98 -41.77 32.76
C ASN A 604 17.96 -41.55 31.64
N ASP A 605 17.09 -42.52 31.38
CA ASP A 605 16.16 -42.52 30.24
C ASP A 605 16.84 -42.07 28.92
N ASN A 606 16.46 -40.90 28.39
CA ASN A 606 16.98 -40.34 27.13
C ASN A 606 18.20 -39.42 27.33
N LYS A 607 18.72 -39.28 28.55
CA LYS A 607 19.86 -38.42 28.90
C LYS A 607 21.11 -39.26 29.14
N SER A 608 22.29 -38.78 28.74
CA SER A 608 23.56 -39.44 29.09
C SER A 608 24.70 -38.45 29.26
N VAL A 609 25.64 -38.73 30.17
CA VAL A 609 26.90 -37.97 30.34
C VAL A 609 28.07 -38.92 30.38
N THR A 610 29.24 -38.48 29.88
CA THR A 610 30.49 -39.23 30.01
C THR A 610 31.54 -38.39 30.74
N LYS A 611 32.11 -38.93 31.83
CA LYS A 611 33.17 -38.27 32.61
C LYS A 611 34.46 -39.08 32.61
N LYS A 612 35.60 -38.40 32.58
CA LYS A 612 36.92 -39.02 32.73
C LYS A 612 37.17 -39.38 34.20
N LEU A 613 37.64 -40.60 34.44
CA LEU A 613 38.10 -41.09 35.75
C LEU A 613 39.57 -41.48 35.67
N ILE A 614 40.36 -41.08 36.67
CA ILE A 614 41.77 -41.48 36.83
C ILE A 614 41.87 -42.40 38.05
N VAL A 615 42.51 -43.56 37.90
CA VAL A 615 42.82 -44.50 38.99
C VAL A 615 44.34 -44.62 39.13
N ASN A 616 44.86 -44.23 40.30
CA ASN A 616 46.30 -44.10 40.59
C ASN A 616 46.96 -45.37 41.13
#